data_AF-E7RSQ1-F1
#
_entry.id   AF-E7RSQ1-F1
#
_cell.length_a   1.000
_cell.length_b   1.000
_cell.length_c   1.000
_cell.angle_alpha   90.00
_cell.angle_beta   90.00
_cell.angle_gamma   90.00
#
_symmetry.space_group_name_H-M   'P 1'
#
loop_
_entity.id
_entity.type
_entity.pdbx_description
1 polymer ?
#
loop_
_entity_poly.entity_id
_entity_poly.type
_entity_poly.pdbx_seq_one_letter_code
_entity_poly.pdbx_strand_id
1 'polypeptide(L)' 'MQINDMLSKLKITQLNRMQEDSIEVILHNDKDVIILSPTGSGKTFAYLLPLIQLLDSQSNLCKL' A
#
# COMPACT_ATOMS: atom_id res chain seq x y z
N MET A 1 -10.56 1.36 -12.17
CA MET A 1 -10.81 0.46 -11.03
C MET A 1 -10.08 1.06 -9.85
N GLN A 2 -10.78 1.77 -8.98
CA GLN A 2 -10.13 2.49 -7.88
C GLN A 2 -9.49 1.51 -6.89
N ILE A 3 -8.48 1.93 -6.12
CA ILE A 3 -7.81 1.06 -5.14
C ILE A 3 -8.80 0.49 -4.11
N ASN A 4 -9.83 1.27 -3.75
CA ASN A 4 -10.94 0.84 -2.91
C ASN A 4 -11.72 -0.34 -3.51
N ASP A 5 -11.87 -0.41 -4.84
CA ASP A 5 -12.51 -1.55 -5.51
C ASP A 5 -11.66 -2.81 -5.38
N MET A 6 -10.32 -2.68 -5.44
CA MET A 6 -9.40 -3.81 -5.24
C MET A 6 -9.41 -4.28 -3.79
N LEU A 7 -9.33 -3.36 -2.84
CA LEU A 7 -9.40 -3.69 -1.40
C LEU A 7 -10.72 -4.38 -1.07
N SER A 8 -11.84 -3.88 -1.60
CA SER A 8 -13.16 -4.51 -1.47
C SER A 8 -13.19 -5.94 -2.03
N LYS A 9 -12.66 -6.17 -3.24
CA LYS A 9 -12.55 -7.52 -3.84
C LYS A 9 -11.71 -8.48 -2.99
N LEU A 10 -10.70 -7.95 -2.30
CA LEU A 10 -9.85 -8.70 -1.37
C LEU A 10 -10.45 -8.84 0.03
N LYS A 11 -11.68 -8.35 0.25
CA LYS A 11 -12.37 -8.31 1.55
C LYS A 11 -11.58 -7.54 2.62
N ILE A 12 -10.82 -6.54 2.19
CA ILE A 12 -10.11 -5.60 3.07
C ILE A 12 -11.01 -4.38 3.23
N THR A 13 -11.52 -4.17 4.44
CA THR A 13 -12.39 -3.04 4.77
C THR A 13 -11.60 -1.77 5.05
N GLN A 14 -10.43 -1.92 5.64
CA GLN A 14 -9.53 -0.82 5.97
C GLN A 14 -8.10 -1.33 6.07
N LEU A 15 -7.14 -0.44 5.84
CA LEU A 15 -5.75 -0.69 6.16
C LEU A 15 -5.55 -0.55 7.67
N ASN A 16 -4.53 -1.22 8.19
CA ASN A 16 -4.09 -1.00 9.56
C ASN A 16 -3.03 0.12 9.61
N ARG A 17 -2.82 0.66 10.81
CA ARG A 17 -1.88 1.78 11.03
C ARG A 17 -0.48 1.53 10.47
N MET A 18 0.07 0.33 10.63
CA MET A 18 1.40 0.01 10.09
C MET A 18 1.42 0.07 8.56
N GLN A 19 0.36 -0.40 7.90
CA GLN A 19 0.23 -0.33 6.45
C GLN A 19 0.12 1.13 5.98
N GLU A 20 -0.70 1.94 6.63
CA GLU A 20 -0.87 3.37 6.33
C GLU A 20 0.45 4.12 6.48
N ASP A 21 1.13 3.97 7.63
CA ASP A 21 2.42 4.60 7.91
C ASP A 21 3.49 4.16 6.90
N SER A 22 3.52 2.87 6.54
CA SER A 22 4.49 2.34 5.56
C SER A 22 4.24 2.89 4.16
N ILE A 23 2.97 2.97 3.74
CA ILE A 23 2.56 3.51 2.43
C ILE A 23 2.96 4.97 2.31
N GLU A 24 2.68 5.78 3.34
CA GLU A 24 2.98 7.20 3.35
C GLU A 24 4.48 7.45 3.20
N VAL A 25 5.31 6.68 3.93
CA VAL A 25 6.77 6.76 3.83
C VAL A 25 7.26 6.28 2.45
N ILE A 26 6.73 5.18 1.91
CA ILE A 26 7.20 4.64 0.61
C ILE A 26 6.85 5.58 -0.55
N LEU A 27 5.70 6.27 -0.51
CA LEU A 27 5.26 7.15 -1.60
C LEU A 27 5.92 8.53 -1.59
N HIS A 28 6.34 9.03 -0.42
CA HIS A 28 6.77 10.41 -0.24
C HIS A 28 8.23 10.56 0.24
N ASN A 29 9.01 9.48 0.18
CA ASN A 29 10.42 9.47 0.58
C ASN A 29 11.26 8.64 -0.39
N ASP A 30 12.50 9.07 -0.64
CA ASP A 30 13.46 8.40 -1.53
C ASP A 30 14.45 7.49 -0.77
N LYS A 31 14.10 7.08 0.47
CA LYS A 31 14.93 6.24 1.33
C LYS A 31 14.44 4.81 1.36
N ASP A 32 15.39 3.87 1.51
CA ASP A 32 15.06 2.48 1.79
C ASP A 32 14.27 2.34 3.10
N VAL A 33 13.20 1.55 3.06
CA VAL A 33 12.28 1.37 4.20
C VAL A 33 12.41 -0.04 4.77
N ILE A 34 12.59 -0.15 6.09
CA ILE A 34 12.56 -1.41 6.83
C ILE A 34 11.25 -1.46 7.63
N ILE A 35 10.39 -2.44 7.32
CA ILE A 35 9.11 -2.66 8.00
C ILE A 35 9.24 -3.84 8.97
N LEU A 36 9.21 -3.57 10.27
CA LEU A 36 9.22 -4.60 11.31
C LEU A 36 7.81 -4.86 11.84
N SER A 37 7.26 -6.04 11.55
CA SER A 37 5.98 -6.47 12.10
C SER A 37 5.89 -8.00 12.21
N PRO A 38 4.98 -8.55 13.03
CA PRO A 38 4.68 -9.98 13.05
C PRO A 38 4.22 -10.54 11.69
N THR A 39 4.29 -11.86 11.53
CA THR A 39 3.65 -12.54 10.39
C THR A 39 2.12 -12.38 10.47
N GLY A 40 1.46 -12.32 9.31
CA GLY A 40 0.01 -12.09 9.26
C GLY A 40 -0.45 -10.62 9.42
N SER A 41 0.42 -9.68 9.80
CA SER A 41 0.05 -8.25 9.93
C SER A 41 -0.16 -7.50 8.60
N GLY A 42 -0.02 -8.18 7.46
CA GLY A 42 -0.27 -7.58 6.15
C GLY A 42 0.88 -6.78 5.54
N LYS A 43 2.15 -7.10 5.87
CA LYS A 43 3.34 -6.48 5.25
C LYS A 43 3.35 -6.57 3.72
N THR A 44 2.79 -7.66 3.16
CA THR A 44 2.67 -7.84 1.71
C THR A 44 1.89 -6.70 1.06
N PHE A 45 0.77 -6.29 1.64
CA PHE A 45 0.00 -5.15 1.13
C PHE A 45 0.71 -3.82 1.40
N ALA A 46 1.38 -3.69 2.54
CA ALA A 46 2.10 -2.47 2.93
C ALA A 46 3.13 -2.04 1.88
N TYR A 47 3.85 -2.98 1.26
CA TYR A 47 4.83 -2.63 0.21
C TYR A 47 4.26 -2.72 -1.21
N LEU A 48 3.30 -3.61 -1.50
CA LEU A 48 2.79 -3.79 -2.86
C LEU A 48 1.87 -2.65 -3.31
N LEU A 49 0.98 -2.16 -2.44
CA LEU A 49 0.07 -1.07 -2.80
C LEU A 49 0.80 0.20 -3.27
N PRO A 50 1.79 0.73 -2.52
CA PRO A 50 2.50 1.92 -2.97
C PRO A 50 3.41 1.63 -4.17
N LEU A 51 3.98 0.41 -4.27
CA LEU A 51 4.83 0.03 -5.40
C LEU A 51 4.04 -0.08 -6.72
N ILE A 52 2.80 -0.59 -6.68
CA ILE A 52 1.91 -0.58 -7.85
C ILE A 52 1.59 0.86 -8.25
N GLN A 53 1.30 1.75 -7.30
CA GLN A 53 1.04 3.17 -7.59
C GLN A 53 2.26 3.87 -8.22
N LEU A 54 3.47 3.56 -7.77
CA LEU A 54 4.71 4.11 -8.35
C LEU A 54 4.99 3.58 -9.76
N LEU A 55 4.77 2.28 -10.01
CA LEU A 55 4.93 1.68 -11.34
C LEU A 55 3.87 2.19 -12.32
N ASP A 56 2.67 2.48 -11.83
CA ASP A 56 1.53 2.92 -12.61
C ASP A 56 1.43 4.46 -12.72
N SER A 57 2.55 5.11 -13.05
CA SER A 57 2.67 6.57 -13.17
C SER A 57 1.72 7.22 -14.21
N GLN A 58 1.07 6.43 -15.06
CA GLN A 58 0.21 6.87 -16.16
C GLN A 58 -1.29 6.64 -15.89
N SER A 59 -1.68 5.85 -14.89
CA SER A 59 -3.08 5.52 -14.65
C SER A 59 -3.65 6.18 -13.39
N ASN A 60 -4.80 6.84 -13.53
CA ASN A 60 -5.63 7.27 -12.39
C ASN A 60 -6.29 6.09 -11.61
N LEU A 61 -5.76 4.87 -11.75
CA LEU A 61 -6.35 3.63 -11.22
C LEU A 61 -6.07 3.45 -9.72
N CYS A 62 -4.87 3.82 -9.26
CA CYS A 62 -4.37 3.53 -7.92
C CYS A 62 -3.79 4.78 -7.25
N LYS A 63 -4.62 5.81 -7.00
CA LYS A 63 -4.24 6.90 -6.10
C LYS A 63 -4.77 6.58 -4.70
N LEU A 64 -3.87 6.43 -3.75
CA LEU A 64 -4.14 6.44 -2.31
C LEU A 64 -4.39 7.87 -1.81
#